data_AF-A0A432UWT4-F1
#
_entry.id   AF-A0A432UWT4-F1
#
_cell.length_a   1.000
_cell.length_b   1.000
_cell.length_c   1.000
_cell.angle_alpha   90.00
_cell.angle_beta   90.00
_cell.angle_gamma   90.00
#
_symmetry.space_group_name_H-M   'P 1'
#
loop_
_entity.id
_entity.type
_entity.pdbx_description
1 polymer ?
#
loop_
_entity_poly.entity_id
_entity_poly.type
_entity_poly.pdbx_seq_one_letter_code
_entity_poly.pdbx_strand_id
1 'polypeptide(L)'
;MSKIANQSEPDYTQCIHGGNLQLKEGRPEDALKHFLKAASLRETVAPTLCLKIARLYFGLKDYQNAGSYCLRVAEDVGDFTSWLAASQLISKKEIKAQL
;
A
#
# COMPACT_ATOMS: atom_id res chain seq x y z
N MET A 1 12.01 38.04 -10.30
CA MET A 1 12.45 37.14 -9.21
C MET A 1 11.44 36.00 -9.11
N SER A 2 11.76 34.82 -9.66
CA SER A 2 10.86 33.67 -9.67
C SER A 2 10.65 33.14 -8.25
N LYS A 3 9.40 33.15 -7.79
CA LYS A 3 8.95 32.32 -6.66
C LYS A 3 9.02 30.86 -7.14
N ILE A 4 10.16 30.21 -6.92
CA ILE A 4 10.21 28.75 -6.97
C ILE A 4 9.40 28.31 -5.76
N ALA A 5 8.18 27.85 -6.01
CA ALA A 5 7.38 27.17 -5.00
C ALA A 5 8.20 25.97 -4.53
N ASN A 6 8.78 26.08 -3.34
CA ASN A 6 9.44 24.98 -2.67
C ASN A 6 8.33 24.00 -2.25
N GLN A 7 7.83 23.21 -3.20
CA GLN A 7 6.97 22.08 -2.93
C GLN A 7 7.82 21.09 -2.16
N SER A 8 7.85 21.24 -0.83
CA SER A 8 8.33 20.21 0.08
C SER A 8 7.73 18.89 -0.40
N GLU A 9 8.57 17.90 -0.70
CA GLU A 9 8.04 16.57 -0.97
C GLU A 9 7.10 16.20 0.19
N PRO A 10 5.88 15.70 -0.11
CA PRO A 10 4.95 15.37 0.95
C PRO A 10 5.57 14.32 1.84
N ASP A 11 5.60 14.59 3.14
CA ASP A 11 6.11 13.66 4.13
C ASP A 11 5.25 12.38 4.18
N TYR A 12 5.71 11.38 4.92
CA TYR A 12 5.01 10.11 5.07
C TYR A 12 3.54 10.30 5.49
N THR A 13 3.27 11.18 6.45
CA THR A 13 1.93 11.42 7.00
C THR A 13 1.02 12.06 5.96
N GLN A 14 1.54 13.02 5.19
CA GLN A 14 0.80 13.64 4.10
C GLN A 14 0.42 12.62 3.02
N CYS A 15 1.35 11.72 2.66
CA CYS A 15 1.07 10.64 1.71
C CYS A 15 -0.01 9.67 2.23
N ILE A 16 0.07 9.26 3.50
CA ILE A 16 -0.98 8.43 4.13
C ILE A 16 -2.33 9.13 4.13
N HIS A 17 -2.37 10.41 4.48
CA HIS A 17 -3.60 11.18 4.52
C HIS A 17 -4.22 11.31 3.12
N GLY A 18 -3.41 11.67 2.12
CA GLY A 18 -3.83 11.76 0.73
C GLY A 18 -4.42 10.43 0.24
N GLY A 19 -3.73 9.30 0.47
CA GLY A 19 -4.24 7.99 0.06
C GLY A 19 -5.59 7.64 0.69
N ASN A 20 -5.79 7.96 1.97
CA ASN A 20 -7.06 7.74 2.65
C ASN A 20 -8.18 8.66 2.12
N LEU A 21 -7.87 9.90 1.74
CA LEU A 21 -8.84 10.82 1.12
C LEU A 21 -9.28 10.30 -0.25
N GLN A 22 -8.34 9.86 -1.07
CA GLN A 22 -8.61 9.28 -2.39
C GLN A 22 -9.51 8.04 -2.31
N LEU A 23 -9.31 7.17 -1.31
CA LEU A 23 -10.20 6.03 -1.04
C LEU A 23 -11.63 6.49 -0.70
N LYS A 24 -11.79 7.53 0.11
CA LYS A 24 -13.12 8.08 0.46
C LYS A 24 -13.84 8.65 -0.76
N GLU A 25 -13.09 9.18 -1.71
CA GLU A 25 -13.62 9.68 -2.99
C GLU A 25 -13.82 8.57 -4.04
N GLY A 26 -13.58 7.30 -3.69
CA GLY A 26 -13.77 6.18 -4.61
C GLY A 26 -12.73 6.12 -5.74
N ARG A 27 -11.55 6.71 -5.55
CA ARG A 27 -10.43 6.73 -6.50
C ARG A 27 -9.30 5.80 -6.03
N PRO A 28 -9.45 4.47 -6.16
CA PRO A 28 -8.48 3.50 -5.62
C PRO A 28 -7.11 3.59 -6.30
N GLU A 29 -7.03 3.94 -7.59
CA GLU A 29 -5.77 4.10 -8.32
C GLU A 29 -4.97 5.30 -7.78
N ASP A 30 -5.64 6.41 -7.49
CA ASP A 30 -4.99 7.59 -6.93
C ASP A 30 -4.61 7.38 -5.46
N ALA A 31 -5.42 6.61 -4.71
CA ALA A 31 -5.06 6.18 -3.37
C ALA A 31 -3.79 5.34 -3.37
N LEU A 32 -3.68 4.41 -4.32
CA LEU A 32 -2.52 3.54 -4.47
C LEU A 32 -1.25 4.37 -4.71
N LYS A 33 -1.29 5.36 -5.61
CA LYS A 33 -0.13 6.25 -5.86
C LYS A 33 0.38 6.91 -4.58
N HIS A 34 -0.53 7.41 -3.73
CA HIS A 34 -0.16 8.03 -2.46
C HIS A 34 0.45 7.02 -1.47
N PHE A 35 -0.13 5.84 -1.35
CA PHE A 35 0.41 4.80 -0.45
C PHE A 35 1.75 4.24 -0.92
N LEU A 36 1.96 4.10 -2.24
CA LEU A 36 3.26 3.72 -2.79
C LEU A 36 4.32 4.78 -2.50
N LYS A 37 3.97 6.08 -2.63
CA LYS A 37 4.85 7.16 -2.22
C LYS A 37 5.16 7.12 -0.71
N ALA A 38 4.16 6.86 0.13
CA ALA A 38 4.40 6.68 1.57
C ALA A 38 5.37 5.51 1.84
N ALA A 39 5.21 4.39 1.12
CA ALA A 39 6.07 3.22 1.25
C ALA A 39 7.52 3.50 0.80
N SER A 40 7.73 4.33 -0.22
CA SER A 40 9.09 4.68 -0.68
C SER A 40 9.84 5.64 0.25
N LEU A 41 9.15 6.31 1.16
CA LEU A 41 9.74 7.25 2.12
C LEU A 41 10.32 6.57 3.37
N ARG A 42 10.18 5.25 3.52
CA ARG A 42 10.67 4.48 4.65
C ARG A 42 11.48 3.28 4.18
N GLU A 43 12.54 2.95 4.90
CA GLU A 43 13.31 1.72 4.68
C GLU A 43 12.46 0.48 4.98
N THR A 44 11.74 0.51 6.10
CA THR A 44 10.77 -0.53 6.48
C THR A 44 9.34 -0.01 6.33
N VAL A 45 8.55 -0.70 5.51
CA VAL A 45 7.15 -0.37 5.27
C VAL A 45 6.29 -1.04 6.34
N ALA A 46 5.46 -0.27 7.03
CA ALA A 46 4.58 -0.81 8.07
C ALA A 46 3.65 -1.91 7.52
N PRO A 47 3.44 -3.02 8.25
CA PRO A 47 2.57 -4.13 7.82
C PRO A 47 1.16 -3.68 7.43
N THR A 48 0.59 -2.72 8.16
CA THR A 48 -0.73 -2.14 7.88
C THR A 48 -0.78 -1.39 6.54
N LEU A 49 0.31 -0.72 6.15
CA LEU A 49 0.43 -0.04 4.86
C LEU A 49 0.61 -1.05 3.73
N CYS A 50 1.44 -2.08 3.92
CA CYS A 50 1.60 -3.17 2.97
C CYS A 50 0.26 -3.87 2.69
N LEU A 51 -0.52 -4.18 3.73
CA LEU A 51 -1.84 -4.77 3.57
C LEU A 51 -2.83 -3.87 2.82
N LYS A 52 -2.81 -2.55 3.08
CA LYS A 52 -3.64 -1.58 2.33
C LYS A 52 -3.29 -1.60 0.84
N ILE A 53 -2.00 -1.58 0.50
CA ILE A 53 -1.51 -1.62 -0.88
C ILE A 53 -1.89 -2.96 -1.54
N ALA A 54 -1.71 -4.08 -0.85
CA ALA A 54 -2.08 -5.41 -1.36
C ALA A 54 -3.58 -5.50 -1.71
N ARG A 55 -4.45 -4.98 -0.84
CA ARG A 55 -5.90 -4.95 -1.09
C ARG A 55 -6.28 -4.07 -2.29
N LEU A 56 -5.59 -2.94 -2.46
CA LEU A 56 -5.78 -2.07 -3.61
C LEU A 56 -5.40 -2.77 -4.91
N TYR A 57 -4.20 -3.36 -4.97
CA TYR A 57 -3.78 -4.14 -6.15
C TYR A 57 -4.75 -5.29 -6.45
N PHE A 58 -5.22 -6.01 -5.42
CA PHE A 58 -6.21 -7.07 -5.60
C PHE A 58 -7.52 -6.53 -6.21
N GLY A 59 -8.02 -5.39 -5.71
CA GLY A 59 -9.21 -4.74 -6.26
C GLY A 59 -9.03 -4.27 -7.72
N LEU A 60 -7.82 -3.83 -8.06
CA LEU A 60 -7.41 -3.46 -9.42
C LEU A 60 -7.06 -4.67 -10.31
N LYS A 61 -7.25 -5.90 -9.80
CA LYS A 61 -6.96 -7.19 -10.47
C LYS A 61 -5.47 -7.41 -10.80
N ASP A 62 -4.58 -6.64 -10.19
CA ASP A 62 -3.14 -6.86 -10.25
C ASP A 62 -2.74 -7.84 -9.14
N TYR A 63 -2.96 -9.12 -9.41
CA TYR A 63 -2.77 -10.17 -8.40
C TYR A 63 -1.30 -10.44 -8.08
N GLN A 64 -0.39 -10.14 -9.02
CA GLN A 64 1.04 -10.30 -8.82
C GLN A 64 1.54 -9.31 -7.76
N ASN A 65 1.24 -8.02 -7.91
CA ASN A 65 1.63 -7.01 -6.92
C ASN A 65 0.87 -7.20 -5.60
N ALA A 66 -0.39 -7.65 -5.64
CA ALA A 66 -1.13 -7.99 -4.43
C ALA A 66 -0.42 -9.08 -3.61
N GLY A 67 0.05 -10.14 -4.26
CA GLY A 67 0.82 -11.21 -3.63
C GLY A 67 2.14 -10.73 -3.05
N SER A 68 2.92 -9.95 -3.81
CA SER A 68 4.19 -9.37 -3.35
C SER A 68 4.03 -8.55 -2.07
N TYR A 69 3.01 -7.68 -2.00
CA TYR A 69 2.76 -6.90 -0.79
C TYR A 69 2.19 -7.73 0.38
N CYS A 70 1.50 -8.84 0.13
CA CYS A 70 1.11 -9.76 1.20
C CYS A 70 2.32 -10.44 1.83
N LEU A 71 3.31 -10.85 1.04
CA LEU A 71 4.55 -11.45 1.54
C LEU A 71 5.34 -10.48 2.41
N ARG A 72 5.41 -9.20 2.02
CA ARG A 72 6.03 -8.13 2.84
C ARG A 72 5.38 -7.93 4.20
N VAL A 73 4.08 -8.23 4.34
CA VAL A 73 3.42 -8.21 5.66
C VAL A 73 3.96 -9.36 6.53
N ALA A 74 4.24 -10.51 5.94
CA ALA A 74 4.69 -11.70 6.66
C ALA A 74 6.16 -11.64 7.13
N GLU A 75 6.94 -10.72 6.60
CA GLU A 75 8.32 -10.46 7.02
C GLU A 75 8.39 -9.80 8.41
N ASP A 76 7.32 -9.13 8.85
CA ASP A 76 7.23 -8.48 10.16
C ASP A 76 6.21 -9.19 11.06
N VAL A 77 6.74 -9.98 12.00
CA VAL A 77 5.97 -10.84 12.91
C VAL A 77 5.24 -10.02 14.00
N GLY A 78 5.46 -8.70 14.07
CA GLY A 78 4.91 -7.85 15.14
C GLY A 78 3.40 -7.56 15.03
N ASP A 79 2.82 -7.62 13.83
CA ASP A 79 1.39 -7.34 13.62
C ASP A 79 0.63 -8.59 13.15
N PHE A 80 0.20 -9.39 14.12
CA PHE A 80 -0.60 -10.60 13.88
C PHE A 80 -1.87 -10.34 13.07
N THR A 81 -2.50 -9.17 13.24
CA THR A 81 -3.77 -8.86 12.56
C THR A 81 -3.52 -8.60 11.08
N SER A 82 -2.51 -7.80 10.76
CA SER A 82 -2.10 -7.59 9.37
C SER A 82 -1.61 -8.89 8.73
N TRP A 83 -0.80 -9.67 9.46
CA TRP A 83 -0.31 -10.98 9.02
C TRP A 83 -1.44 -11.95 8.68
N LEU A 84 -2.43 -12.10 9.56
CA LEU A 84 -3.57 -12.99 9.34
C LEU A 84 -4.38 -12.55 8.11
N ALA A 85 -4.62 -11.25 7.96
CA ALA A 85 -5.35 -10.71 6.83
C ALA A 85 -4.59 -10.88 5.50
N ALA A 86 -3.26 -10.70 5.50
CA ALA A 86 -2.41 -10.94 4.34
C ALA A 86 -2.39 -12.43 3.98
N SER A 87 -2.31 -13.32 4.97
CA SER A 87 -2.34 -14.78 4.79
C SER A 87 -3.66 -15.27 4.19
N GLN A 88 -4.78 -14.67 4.58
CA GLN A 88 -6.09 -14.94 3.97
C GLN A 88 -6.17 -14.42 2.53
N LEU A 89 -5.63 -13.22 2.28
CA LEU A 89 -5.65 -12.60 0.94
C LEU A 89 -4.79 -13.38 -0.05
N ILE A 90 -3.54 -13.68 0.30
CA ILE A 90 -2.60 -14.45 -0.53
C ILE A 90 -3.09 -15.87 -0.81
N SER A 91 -3.96 -16.40 0.06
CA SER A 91 -4.56 -17.72 -0.13
C SER A 91 -5.62 -17.78 -1.23
N LYS A 92 -6.07 -16.63 -1.75
CA LYS A 92 -7.04 -16.58 -2.85
C LYS A 92 -6.44 -17.15 -4.14
N LYS A 93 -7.25 -17.90 -4.89
CA LYS A 93 -6.82 -18.61 -6.12
C LYS A 93 -6.17 -17.66 -7.14
N GLU A 94 -6.66 -16.42 -7.23
CA GLU A 94 -6.20 -15.42 -8.17
C GLU A 94 -4.75 -15.03 -7.89
N ILE A 95 -4.38 -14.88 -6.62
CA ILE A 95 -3.01 -14.58 -6.18
C ILE A 95 -2.15 -15.85 -6.20
N LYS A 96 -2.65 -16.98 -5.69
CA LYS A 96 -1.91 -18.26 -5.70
C LYS A 96 -1.43 -18.67 -7.09
N ALA A 97 -2.19 -18.34 -8.13
CA ALA A 97 -1.80 -18.63 -9.51
C ALA A 97 -0.62 -17.79 -10.03
N GLN A 98 -0.18 -16.76 -9.30
CA GLN A 98 0.90 -15.83 -9.67
C GLN A 98 2.18 -16.03 -8.85
N LEU A 99 2.16 -16.92 -7.85
CA LEU A 99 3.29 -17.22 -6.96
C LEU A 99 4.01 -18.47 -7.44
#